data_AF-C5LE05-F1
#
_entry.id   AF-C5LE05-F1
#
_cell.length_a   1.000
_cell.length_b   1.000
_cell.length_c   1.000
_cell.angle_alpha   90.00
_cell.angle_beta   90.00
_cell.angle_gamma   90.00
#
_symmetry.space_group_name_H-M   'P 1'
#
loop_
_entity.id
_entity.type
_entity.pdbx_description
1 polymer ?
#
loop_
_entity_poly.entity_id
_entity_poly.type
_entity_poly.pdbx_seq_one_letter_code
_entity_poly.pdbx_strand_id
1 'polypeptide(L)'
;MSSDGAFMIDDGENILLWLGQSVSSQFLNGVFGVGSLVEIASDLGSGAIVSTGDDNSLRLVNIIEEIRRERRHYMPLVILPQGHPQENKFFERLVADRTAGTQISYEEFMQRLG
;
A
#
# COMPACT_ATOMS: atom_id res chain seq x y z
N MET A 1 -5.78 8.85 -5.96
CA MET A 1 -6.18 7.69 -5.13
C MET A 1 -7.35 8.11 -4.25
N SER A 2 -8.38 7.27 -4.08
CA SER A 2 -9.60 7.63 -3.33
C SER A 2 -9.47 7.31 -1.84
N SER A 3 -10.11 8.12 -0.99
CA SER A 3 -10.03 7.95 0.47
C SER A 3 -10.77 6.72 0.99
N ASP A 4 -11.67 6.14 0.22
CA ASP A 4 -12.43 4.93 0.54
C ASP A 4 -11.77 3.64 0.06
N GLY A 5 -10.60 3.74 -0.60
CA GLY A 5 -9.90 2.61 -1.20
C GLY A 5 -8.71 2.09 -0.39
N ALA A 6 -8.27 0.89 -0.76
CA ALA A 6 -6.99 0.31 -0.37
C ALA A 6 -6.18 0.03 -1.66
N PHE A 7 -4.91 0.39 -1.67
CA PHE A 7 -4.07 0.35 -2.88
C PHE A 7 -2.71 -0.26 -2.57
N MET A 8 -2.18 -1.05 -3.50
CA MET A 8 -0.91 -1.76 -3.33
C MET A 8 0.10 -1.37 -4.41
N ILE A 9 1.38 -1.27 -4.05
CA ILE A 9 2.52 -1.13 -4.95
C ILE A 9 3.56 -2.21 -4.63
N ASP A 10 4.06 -2.87 -5.66
CA ASP A 10 5.33 -3.62 -5.62
C ASP A 10 6.43 -2.70 -6.16
N ASP A 11 7.39 -2.33 -5.30
CA ASP A 11 8.54 -1.50 -5.70
C ASP A 11 9.83 -2.30 -5.96
N GLY A 12 9.75 -3.63 -5.96
CA GLY A 12 10.85 -4.56 -6.15
C GLY A 12 11.65 -4.88 -4.89
N GLU A 13 11.50 -4.08 -3.83
CA GLU A 13 12.10 -4.32 -2.52
C GLU A 13 11.03 -4.56 -1.44
N ASN A 14 9.91 -3.84 -1.51
CA ASN A 14 8.80 -3.89 -0.58
C ASN A 14 7.47 -4.01 -1.31
N ILE A 15 6.48 -4.56 -0.62
CA ILE A 15 5.07 -4.45 -0.99
C ILE A 15 4.47 -3.37 -0.10
N LEU A 16 4.07 -2.24 -0.67
CA LEU A 16 3.45 -1.13 0.06
C LEU A 16 1.93 -1.24 -0.06
N LEU A 17 1.22 -1.24 1.06
CA LEU A 17 -0.25 -1.23 1.11
C LEU A 17 -0.74 0.06 1.76
N TRP A 18 -1.29 0.96 0.96
CA TRP A 18 -1.89 2.20 1.42
C TRP A 18 -3.37 2.03 1.71
N LEU A 19 -3.83 2.57 2.84
CA LEU A 19 -5.24 2.52 3.27
C LEU A 19 -5.81 3.92 3.42
N GLY A 20 -6.83 4.26 2.62
CA GLY A 20 -7.47 5.56 2.70
C GLY A 20 -8.26 5.73 3.99
N GLN A 21 -8.35 6.98 4.47
CA GLN A 21 -8.96 7.32 5.77
C GLN A 21 -10.43 6.86 5.92
N SER A 22 -11.13 6.65 4.80
CA SER A 22 -12.55 6.28 4.72
C SER A 22 -12.74 4.85 4.21
N VAL A 23 -11.70 4.02 4.22
CA VAL A 23 -11.82 2.61 3.86
C VAL A 23 -12.83 1.92 4.78
N SER A 24 -13.62 1.01 4.21
CA SER A 24 -14.72 0.36 4.93
C SER A 24 -14.24 -0.35 6.20
N SER A 25 -14.89 -0.09 7.34
CA SER A 25 -14.65 -0.85 8.57
C SER A 25 -14.90 -2.35 8.42
N GLN A 26 -15.81 -2.75 7.51
CA GLN A 26 -16.01 -4.16 7.18
C GLN A 26 -14.77 -4.76 6.52
N PHE A 27 -14.13 -4.02 5.62
CA PHE A 27 -12.87 -4.44 5.01
C PHE A 27 -11.74 -4.48 6.05
N LEU A 28 -11.65 -3.47 6.94
CA LEU A 28 -10.63 -3.46 7.98
C LEU A 28 -10.76 -4.64 8.94
N ASN A 29 -11.98 -4.94 9.37
CA ASN A 29 -12.25 -6.08 10.24
C ASN A 29 -12.01 -7.40 9.51
N GLY A 30 -12.48 -7.50 8.27
CA GLY A 30 -12.28 -8.67 7.43
C GLY A 30 -10.80 -8.94 7.16
N VAL A 31 -9.99 -7.93 6.85
CA VAL A 31 -8.58 -8.15 6.46
C VAL A 31 -7.63 -8.17 7.64
N PHE A 32 -7.82 -7.28 8.61
CA PHE A 32 -6.87 -7.04 9.70
C PHE A 32 -7.42 -7.41 11.08
N GLY A 33 -8.71 -7.75 11.20
CA GLY A 33 -9.34 -8.06 12.48
C GLY A 33 -9.61 -6.83 13.37
N VAL A 34 -9.38 -5.62 12.86
CA VAL A 34 -9.47 -4.35 13.60
C VAL A 34 -10.68 -3.52 13.18
N GLY A 35 -11.15 -2.64 14.07
CA GLY A 35 -12.31 -1.79 13.81
C GLY A 35 -11.98 -0.49 13.08
N SER A 36 -10.72 -0.04 13.14
CA SER A 36 -10.31 1.27 12.67
C SER A 36 -8.86 1.33 12.19
N LEU A 37 -8.51 2.35 11.40
CA LEU A 37 -7.13 2.60 10.95
C LEU A 37 -6.19 3.00 12.10
N VAL A 38 -6.73 3.56 13.18
CA VAL A 38 -5.95 3.94 14.36
C VAL A 38 -5.35 2.70 15.01
N GLU A 39 -6.14 1.62 15.13
CA GLU A 39 -5.66 0.33 15.63
C GLU A 39 -4.54 -0.23 14.74
N ILE A 40 -4.64 -0.11 13.42
CA ILE A 40 -3.57 -0.52 12.49
C ILE A 40 -2.27 0.25 12.74
N ALA A 41 -2.36 1.57 12.89
CA ALA A 41 -1.19 2.43 13.10
C ALA A 41 -0.48 2.16 14.44
N SER A 42 -1.22 1.69 15.45
CA SER A 42 -0.65 1.34 16.77
C SER A 42 -0.11 -0.09 16.87
N ASP A 43 -0.71 -1.06 16.17
CA ASP A 43 -0.41 -2.49 16.36
C ASP A 43 0.44 -3.11 15.24
N LEU A 44 0.34 -2.62 14.00
CA LEU A 44 0.93 -3.27 12.82
C LEU A 44 2.19 -2.54 12.35
N GLY A 45 3.19 -2.49 13.22
CA GLY A 45 4.57 -2.16 12.83
C GLY A 45 5.13 -3.29 11.97
N SER A 46 5.13 -3.12 10.63
CA SER A 46 5.75 -4.08 9.70
C SER A 46 5.23 -5.53 9.87
N GLY A 47 3.92 -5.69 10.08
CA GLY A 47 3.31 -6.98 10.40
C GLY A 47 2.91 -7.77 9.15
N ALA A 48 3.24 -9.06 9.13
CA ALA A 48 2.71 -10.01 8.17
C ALA A 48 1.17 -10.08 8.30
N ILE A 49 0.45 -9.95 7.18
CA ILE A 49 -0.98 -10.25 7.16
C ILE A 49 -1.12 -11.76 7.26
N VAL A 50 -1.71 -12.23 8.36
CA VAL A 50 -2.20 -13.60 8.51
C VAL A 50 -3.67 -13.58 8.14
N SER A 51 -4.10 -14.54 7.31
CA SER A 51 -5.49 -14.57 6.88
C SER A 51 -6.43 -14.72 8.08
N THR A 52 -7.45 -13.88 8.15
CA THR A 52 -8.56 -13.98 9.11
C THR A 52 -9.59 -15.03 8.72
N GLY A 53 -9.48 -15.60 7.51
CA GLY A 53 -10.50 -16.43 6.87
C GLY A 53 -11.55 -15.66 6.04
N ASP A 54 -11.53 -14.33 6.05
CA ASP A 54 -12.38 -13.50 5.16
C ASP A 54 -11.93 -13.61 3.69
N ASP A 55 -12.87 -13.51 2.75
CA ASP A 55 -12.58 -13.57 1.31
C ASP A 55 -11.60 -12.47 0.86
N ASN A 56 -11.71 -11.25 1.39
CA ASN A 56 -10.78 -10.18 1.05
C ASN A 56 -9.40 -10.42 1.65
N SER A 57 -9.34 -10.99 2.86
CA SER A 57 -8.10 -11.37 3.52
C SER A 57 -7.36 -12.44 2.70
N LEU A 58 -8.06 -13.49 2.28
CA LEU A 58 -7.51 -14.56 1.43
C LEU A 58 -7.04 -14.01 0.08
N ARG A 59 -7.84 -13.16 -0.57
CA ARG A 59 -7.45 -12.53 -1.85
C ARG A 59 -6.19 -11.69 -1.70
N LEU A 60 -6.10 -10.88 -0.64
CA LEU A 60 -4.94 -10.02 -0.39
C LEU A 60 -3.68 -10.86 -0.15
N VAL A 61 -3.78 -11.91 0.68
CA VAL A 61 -2.67 -12.84 0.92
C VAL A 61 -2.23 -13.52 -0.38
N ASN A 62 -3.16 -13.99 -1.20
CA ASN A 62 -2.83 -14.63 -2.48
C ASN A 62 -2.09 -13.68 -3.43
N ILE A 63 -2.50 -12.41 -3.51
CA ILE A 63 -1.80 -11.40 -4.31
C ILE A 63 -0.37 -11.19 -3.78
N ILE A 64 -0.20 -11.06 -2.47
CA ILE A 64 1.12 -10.87 -1.84
C ILE A 64 2.04 -12.06 -2.11
N GLU A 65 1.53 -13.28 -1.96
CA GLU A 65 2.29 -14.51 -2.20
C GLU A 65 2.64 -14.71 -3.69
N GLU A 66 1.74 -14.31 -4.59
CA GLU A 66 2.02 -14.27 -6.03
C GLU A 66 3.21 -13.35 -6.34
N ILE A 67 3.16 -12.11 -5.85
CA ILE A 67 4.23 -11.13 -6.04
C ILE A 67 5.54 -11.68 -5.47
N ARG A 68 5.52 -12.27 -4.27
CA ARG A 68 6.72 -12.85 -3.65
C ARG A 68 7.31 -14.01 -4.44
N ARG A 69 6.46 -14.84 -5.07
CA ARG A 69 6.92 -15.98 -5.87
C ARG A 69 7.73 -15.57 -7.10
N GLU A 70 7.43 -14.42 -7.66
CA GLU A 70 8.15 -13.89 -8.83
C GLU A 70 9.52 -13.26 -8.48
N ARG A 71 9.83 -13.12 -7.19
CA ARG A 71 11.01 -12.40 -6.70
C ARG A 71 12.03 -13.34 -6.07
N ARG A 72 13.31 -12.98 -6.17
CA ARG A 72 14.42 -13.79 -5.61
C ARG A 72 14.66 -13.59 -4.12
N HIS A 73 14.15 -12.49 -3.57
CA HIS A 73 14.30 -12.12 -2.17
C HIS A 73 12.92 -11.92 -1.55
N TYR A 74 12.83 -12.06 -0.23
CA TYR A 74 11.58 -11.83 0.48
C TYR A 74 11.22 -10.35 0.48
N MET A 75 10.04 -10.01 -0.03
CA MET A 75 9.53 -8.64 -0.02
C MET A 75 8.63 -8.42 1.21
N PRO A 76 9.05 -7.59 2.19
CA PRO A 76 8.23 -7.24 3.33
C PRO A 76 7.00 -6.44 2.90
N LEU A 77 5.88 -6.70 3.57
CA LEU A 77 4.68 -5.88 3.46
C LEU A 77 4.79 -4.69 4.41
N VAL A 78 4.51 -3.49 3.90
CA VAL A 78 4.49 -2.24 4.68
C VAL A 78 3.10 -1.64 4.55
N ILE A 79 2.36 -1.59 5.67
CA ILE A 79 1.02 -1.02 5.73
C ILE A 79 1.14 0.46 6.07
N LEU A 80 0.48 1.32 5.28
CA LEU A 80 0.54 2.78 5.36
C LEU A 80 -0.87 3.37 5.41
N PRO A 81 -1.47 3.50 6.60
CA PRO A 81 -2.71 4.25 6.74
C PRO A 81 -2.55 5.70 6.33
N GLN A 82 -3.60 6.30 5.79
CA GLN A 82 -3.62 7.73 5.49
C GLN A 82 -3.38 8.56 6.76
N GLY A 83 -2.47 9.53 6.68
CA GLY A 83 -1.98 10.32 7.81
C GLY A 83 -0.80 9.69 8.57
N HIS A 84 -0.37 8.48 8.22
CA HIS A 84 0.80 7.85 8.83
C HIS A 84 2.09 8.66 8.50
N PRO A 85 3.03 8.86 9.44
CA PRO A 85 4.23 9.67 9.19
C PRO A 85 5.10 9.21 8.01
N GLN A 86 4.99 7.93 7.62
CA GLN A 86 5.72 7.35 6.49
C GLN A 86 4.87 7.15 5.23
N GLU A 87 3.63 7.64 5.19
CA GLU A 87 2.71 7.51 4.06
C GLU A 87 3.33 7.97 2.73
N ASN A 88 4.17 9.02 2.77
CA ASN A 88 4.89 9.54 1.60
C ASN A 88 5.75 8.49 0.88
N LYS A 89 6.21 7.43 1.55
CA LYS A 89 6.94 6.33 0.89
C LYS A 89 6.12 5.70 -0.23
N PHE A 90 4.79 5.63 -0.09
CA PHE A 90 3.91 5.14 -1.13
C PHE A 90 3.86 6.11 -2.32
N PHE A 91 3.61 7.39 -2.06
CA PHE A 91 3.44 8.41 -3.10
C PHE A 91 4.73 8.70 -3.87
N GLU A 92 5.89 8.57 -3.23
CA GLU A 92 7.20 8.67 -3.90
C GLU A 92 7.42 7.59 -4.98
N ARG A 93 6.61 6.53 -5.01
CA ARG A 93 6.65 5.50 -6.06
C ARG A 93 5.74 5.81 -7.26
N LEU A 94 4.92 6.86 -7.18
CA LEU A 94 4.08 7.32 -8.28
C LEU A 94 4.88 8.18 -9.25
N VAL A 95 5.77 7.54 -10.00
CA VAL A 95 6.76 8.21 -10.87
C VAL A 95 6.17 9.07 -12.00
N ALA A 96 4.90 8.88 -12.34
CA ALA A 96 4.20 9.69 -13.33
C ALA A 96 3.85 11.09 -12.80
N ASP A 97 3.65 11.21 -11.48
CA ASP A 97 3.31 12.46 -10.82
C ASP A 97 4.57 13.21 -10.38
N ARG A 98 4.39 14.50 -10.06
CA ARG A 98 5.44 15.25 -9.35
C ARG A 98 5.46 14.79 -7.90
N THR A 99 6.56 14.21 -7.48
CA THR A 99 6.81 13.71 -6.13
C THR A 99 7.98 14.46 -5.51
N ALA A 100 8.26 14.27 -4.21
CA ALA A 100 9.44 14.87 -3.58
C ALA A 100 10.76 14.46 -4.27
N GLY A 101 10.80 13.28 -4.90
CA GLY A 101 11.95 12.77 -5.64
C GLY A 101 11.99 13.17 -7.11
N THR A 102 10.89 13.63 -7.71
CA THR A 102 10.80 13.99 -9.14
C THR A 102 10.56 15.49 -9.30
N GLN A 103 11.50 16.20 -9.94
CA GLN A 103 11.39 17.64 -10.17
C GLN A 103 10.29 18.02 -11.19
N ILE A 104 9.86 17.06 -12.01
CA ILE A 104 8.86 17.22 -13.08
C ILE A 104 7.93 16.01 -13.11
N SER A 105 6.69 16.22 -13.55
CA SER A 105 5.79 15.10 -13.87
C SER A 105 6.19 14.44 -15.19
N TYR A 106 5.67 13.24 -15.46
CA TYR A 106 5.85 12.58 -16.75
C TYR A 106 5.30 13.42 -17.92
N GLU A 107 4.17 14.10 -17.73
CA GLU A 107 3.61 15.02 -18.73
C GLU A 107 4.58 16.17 -19.05
N GLU A 108 5.14 16.81 -18.02
CA GLU A 108 6.13 17.89 -18.17
C GLU A 108 7.43 17.39 -18.82
N PHE A 109 7.87 16.18 -18.50
CA PHE A 109 9.02 15.55 -19.14
C PHE A 109 8.78 15.34 -20.64
N MET A 110 7.63 14.80 -21.01
CA MET A 110 7.28 14.57 -22.41
C MET A 110 7.19 15.88 -23.21
N GLN A 111 6.65 16.95 -22.60
CA GLN A 111 6.62 18.28 -23.21
C GLN A 111 8.01 18.87 -23.45
N ARG A 112 9.02 18.53 -22.64
CA ARG A 112 10.41 19.02 -22.80
C ARG A 112 11.24 18.23 -23.81
N LEU A 113 10.81 17.02 -24.17
CA LEU A 113 11.47 16.18 -25.17
C LEU A 113 11.01 16.49 -26.60
N GLY A 114 9.85 17.15 -26.75
CA GLY A 114 9.36 17.67 -28.03
C GLY A 114 9.86 19.08 -28.32
#